data_AF-A0A929ZSX8-F1
#
_entry.id   AF-A0A929ZSX8-F1
#
_cell.length_a   1.000
_cell.length_b   1.000
_cell.length_c   1.000
_cell.angle_alpha   90.00
_cell.angle_beta   90.00
_cell.angle_gamma   90.00
#
_symmetry.space_group_name_H-M   'P 1'
#
loop_
_entity.id
_entity.type
_entity.pdbx_description
1 polymer ?
#
loop_
_entity_poly.entity_id
_entity_poly.type
_entity_poly.pdbx_seq_one_letter_code
_entity_poly.pdbx_strand_id
1 'polypeptide(L)'
;YKREKTREFYTKALFFALQAIGNLKGEVSGYESYFEIPENKESHYDIIYRNVRLNTDFECVLDIAVQYKEIKTKASEEIEFIPYVAEVGDIGKKKGWKEIDCTGKKFVCDKKYPKIDAPVEFQII
;
A
#
# COMPACT_ATOMS: atom_id res chain seq x y z
N TYR A 1 -11.06 -2.57 14.01
CA TYR A 1 -9.64 -2.78 13.63
C TYR A 1 -8.95 -3.78 14.55
N LYS A 2 -8.64 -5.01 14.09
CA LYS A 2 -8.09 -6.09 14.94
C LYS A 2 -6.58 -6.29 14.70
N ARG A 3 -5.74 -5.61 15.48
CA ARG A 3 -4.26 -5.78 15.48
C ARG A 3 -3.76 -6.73 16.57
N GLU A 4 -4.60 -7.59 17.13
CA GLU A 4 -4.26 -8.43 18.30
C GLU A 4 -3.04 -9.33 18.04
N LYS A 5 -2.99 -10.03 16.89
CA LYS A 5 -1.87 -10.90 16.54
C LYS A 5 -0.58 -10.12 16.31
N THR A 6 -0.67 -8.98 15.65
CA THR A 6 0.47 -8.08 15.46
C THR A 6 1.01 -7.59 16.81
N ARG A 7 0.13 -7.16 17.72
CA ARG A 7 0.50 -6.75 19.08
C ARG A 7 1.12 -7.89 19.88
N GLU A 8 0.64 -9.13 19.73
CA GLU A 8 1.25 -10.31 20.34
C GLU A 8 2.72 -10.47 19.91
N PHE A 9 3.01 -10.36 18.61
CA PHE A 9 4.39 -10.45 18.11
C PHE A 9 5.27 -9.30 18.62
N TYR A 10 4.76 -8.07 18.64
CA TYR A 10 5.48 -6.94 19.22
C TYR A 10 5.79 -7.15 20.70
N THR A 11 4.83 -7.63 21.49
CA THR A 11 5.03 -7.92 22.91
C THR A 11 6.11 -8.99 23.10
N LYS A 12 6.08 -10.07 22.30
CA LYS A 12 7.12 -11.11 22.33
C LYS A 12 8.49 -10.55 22.00
N ALA A 13 8.60 -9.76 20.93
CA ALA A 13 9.86 -9.14 20.52
C ALA A 13 10.44 -8.22 21.61
N LEU A 14 9.60 -7.37 22.21
CA LEU A 14 10.00 -6.49 23.31
C LEU A 14 10.44 -7.28 24.55
N PHE A 15 9.70 -8.34 24.90
CA PHE A 15 10.06 -9.20 26.03
C PHE A 15 11.42 -9.88 25.81
N PHE A 16 11.66 -10.46 24.63
CA PHE A 16 12.95 -11.07 24.31
C PHE A 16 14.08 -10.05 24.26
N ALA A 17 13.82 -8.83 23.79
CA ALA A 17 14.81 -7.75 23.82
C ALA A 17 15.23 -7.40 25.26
N LEU A 18 14.26 -7.25 26.18
CA LEU A 18 14.55 -6.99 27.60
C LEU A 18 15.31 -8.15 28.25
N GLN A 19 14.95 -9.40 27.95
CA GLN A 19 15.66 -10.58 28.43
C GLN A 19 17.11 -10.60 27.91
N ALA A 20 17.31 -10.30 26.63
CA ALA A 20 18.64 -10.22 26.03
C ALA A 20 19.50 -9.14 26.70
N ILE A 21 18.95 -7.95 26.94
CA ILE A 21 19.64 -6.86 27.66
C ILE A 21 20.13 -7.31 29.05
N GLY A 22 19.27 -8.02 29.81
CA GLY A 22 19.64 -8.54 31.13
C GLY A 22 20.67 -9.66 31.10
N ASN A 23 20.63 -10.52 30.08
CA ASN A 23 21.49 -11.70 29.97
C ASN A 23 22.86 -11.39 29.36
N LEU A 24 22.92 -10.50 28.36
CA LEU A 24 24.14 -10.22 27.59
C LEU A 24 25.17 -9.41 28.38
N LYS A 25 24.80 -8.76 29.50
CA LYS A 25 25.72 -8.00 30.39
C LYS A 25 26.69 -7.04 29.64
N GLY A 26 26.28 -6.49 28.50
CA GLY A 26 27.10 -5.60 27.67
C GLY A 26 27.81 -6.27 26.48
N GLU A 27 27.58 -7.56 26.23
CA GLU A 27 28.00 -8.25 25.01
C GLU A 27 27.18 -7.75 23.80
N VAL A 28 27.88 -7.44 22.69
CA VAL A 28 27.30 -6.82 21.49
C VAL A 28 27.53 -7.65 20.22
N SER A 29 27.88 -8.93 20.33
CA SER A 29 28.11 -9.79 19.16
C SER A 29 26.80 -10.32 18.55
N GLY A 30 26.76 -10.46 17.22
CA GLY A 30 25.70 -11.18 16.50
C GLY A 30 24.58 -10.29 15.96
N TYR A 31 24.59 -8.99 16.29
CA TYR A 31 23.66 -8.01 15.73
C TYR A 31 23.91 -7.74 14.25
N GLU A 32 25.11 -8.02 13.75
CA GLU A 32 25.50 -7.81 12.36
C GLU A 32 24.61 -8.60 11.39
N SER A 33 24.22 -9.81 11.78
CA SER A 33 23.30 -10.68 11.03
C SER A 33 21.91 -10.05 10.81
N TYR A 34 21.49 -9.11 11.66
CA TYR A 34 20.25 -8.37 11.47
C TYR A 34 20.29 -7.53 10.19
N PHE A 35 21.45 -6.96 9.85
CA PHE A 35 21.62 -6.15 8.64
C PHE A 35 21.68 -6.99 7.36
N GLU A 36 21.78 -8.32 7.47
CA GLU A 36 21.64 -9.23 6.33
C GLU A 36 20.17 -9.47 5.97
N ILE A 37 19.23 -9.16 6.87
CA ILE A 37 17.80 -9.26 6.59
C ILE A 37 17.45 -8.22 5.52
N PRO A 38 16.87 -8.63 4.37
CA PRO A 38 16.55 -7.70 3.31
C PRO A 38 15.49 -6.70 3.78
N GLU A 39 15.70 -5.43 3.42
CA GLU A 39 14.73 -4.38 3.67
C GLU A 39 13.41 -4.63 2.94
N ASN A 40 12.30 -4.28 3.59
CA ASN A 40 10.99 -4.37 2.97
C ASN A 40 10.86 -3.30 1.87
N LYS A 41 10.60 -3.74 0.62
CA LYS A 41 10.46 -2.84 -0.53
C LYS A 41 8.99 -2.55 -0.82
N GLU A 42 8.66 -1.27 -1.03
CA GLU A 42 7.35 -0.84 -1.56
C GLU A 42 7.18 -1.25 -3.03
N SER A 43 6.88 -2.53 -3.21
CA SER A 43 6.80 -3.19 -4.52
C SER A 43 5.36 -3.50 -4.94
N HIS A 44 4.39 -3.28 -4.04
CA HIS A 44 3.02 -3.68 -4.23
C HIS A 44 2.02 -2.56 -3.90
N TYR A 45 0.90 -2.56 -4.63
CA TYR A 45 -0.30 -1.79 -4.35
C TYR A 45 -1.48 -2.72 -4.07
N ASP A 46 -2.53 -2.22 -3.41
CA ASP A 46 -3.74 -3.02 -3.16
C ASP A 46 -4.45 -3.42 -4.44
N ILE A 47 -4.66 -2.45 -5.33
CA ILE A 47 -5.31 -2.67 -6.62
C ILE A 47 -4.51 -1.97 -7.70
N ILE A 48 -4.28 -2.64 -8.83
CA ILE A 48 -3.80 -2.00 -10.05
C ILE A 48 -4.79 -2.26 -11.17
N TYR A 49 -5.29 -1.19 -11.78
CA TYR A 49 -6.02 -1.23 -13.03
C TYR A 49 -5.02 -1.08 -14.18
N ARG A 50 -4.89 -2.13 -14.99
CA ARG A 50 -3.95 -2.18 -16.12
C ARG A 50 -4.63 -1.73 -17.41
N ASN A 51 -3.91 -1.07 -18.31
CA ASN A 51 -4.40 -0.73 -19.65
C ASN A 51 -5.70 0.10 -19.67
N VAL A 52 -5.83 1.06 -18.75
CA VAL A 52 -7.01 1.93 -18.67
C VAL A 52 -6.96 2.98 -19.76
N ARG A 53 -8.00 3.03 -20.61
CA ARG A 53 -8.14 4.08 -21.62
C ARG A 53 -8.79 5.33 -21.03
N LEU A 54 -8.11 6.47 -21.11
CA LEU A 54 -8.67 7.76 -20.71
C LEU A 54 -9.64 8.32 -21.75
N ASN A 55 -10.61 9.11 -21.27
CA ASN A 55 -11.59 9.79 -22.12
C ASN A 55 -11.05 11.17 -22.58
N THR A 56 -9.94 11.14 -23.32
CA THR A 56 -9.26 12.32 -23.87
C THR A 56 -9.44 12.39 -25.38
N ASP A 57 -9.18 13.57 -25.98
CA ASP A 57 -9.30 13.79 -27.44
C ASP A 57 -8.26 12.97 -28.25
N PHE A 58 -7.20 12.50 -27.59
CA PHE A 58 -6.18 11.61 -28.12
C PHE A 58 -6.21 10.26 -27.39
N GLU A 59 -5.71 9.21 -28.06
CA GLU A 59 -5.59 7.88 -27.45
C GLU A 59 -4.53 7.90 -26.35
N CYS A 60 -4.98 7.68 -25.11
CA CYS A 60 -4.12 7.59 -23.93
C CYS A 60 -4.52 6.37 -23.12
N VAL A 61 -3.58 5.45 -22.96
CA VAL A 61 -3.73 4.21 -22.19
C VAL A 61 -2.64 4.20 -21.11
N LEU A 62 -3.03 3.93 -19.88
CA LEU A 62 -2.12 3.92 -18.73
C LEU A 62 -2.60 2.96 -17.63
N ASP A 63 -1.73 2.70 -16.66
CA ASP A 63 -2.08 1.97 -15.44
C ASP A 63 -2.44 2.93 -14.30
N ILE A 64 -3.38 2.52 -13.45
CA ILE A 64 -3.78 3.26 -12.25
C ILE A 64 -3.63 2.36 -11.04
N ALA A 65 -2.75 2.72 -10.10
CA ALA A 65 -2.60 2.05 -8.82
C ALA A 65 -3.42 2.73 -7.73
N VAL A 66 -4.06 1.90 -6.90
CA VAL A 66 -4.87 2.31 -5.77
C VAL A 66 -4.36 1.65 -4.50
N GLN A 67 -4.22 2.47 -3.45
CA GLN A 67 -3.86 2.03 -2.10
C GLN A 67 -4.90 2.53 -1.11
N TYR A 68 -5.37 1.67 -0.22
CA TYR A 68 -6.26 2.06 0.86
C TYR A 68 -5.49 2.80 1.94
N LYS A 69 -6.01 3.97 2.33
CA LYS A 69 -5.51 4.75 3.46
C LYS A 69 -6.42 4.58 4.67
N GLU A 70 -5.80 4.33 5.81
CA GLU A 70 -6.45 4.35 7.13
C GLU A 70 -6.74 5.82 7.51
N ILE A 71 -8.01 6.21 7.56
CA ILE A 71 -8.45 7.54 7.95
C ILE A 71 -9.31 7.43 9.20
N LYS A 72 -8.96 8.18 10.24
CA LYS A 72 -9.75 8.31 11.45
C LYS A 72 -10.62 9.55 11.34
N THR A 73 -11.93 9.37 11.20
CA THR A 73 -12.88 10.47 11.17
C THR A 73 -13.23 10.90 12.60
N LYS A 74 -13.61 12.17 12.80
CA LYS A 74 -14.09 12.63 14.13
C LYS A 74 -15.48 12.09 14.47
N ALA A 75 -16.21 11.63 13.47
CA ALA A 75 -17.59 11.15 13.60
C ALA A 75 -17.69 9.66 13.93
N SER A 76 -16.61 8.90 13.73
CA SER A 76 -16.55 7.47 14.00
C SER A 76 -15.40 7.16 14.98
N GLU A 77 -15.63 6.23 15.90
CA GLU A 77 -14.54 5.66 16.70
C GLU A 77 -13.73 4.63 15.91
N GLU A 78 -14.20 4.25 14.71
CA GLU A 78 -13.54 3.28 13.85
C GLU A 78 -12.62 3.93 12.82
N ILE A 79 -11.63 3.16 12.36
CA ILE A 79 -10.75 3.54 11.26
C ILE A 79 -11.44 3.16 9.96
N GLU A 80 -11.61 4.13 9.07
CA GLU A 80 -12.13 3.93 7.72
C GLU A 80 -10.98 3.67 6.74
N PHE A 81 -11.21 2.78 5.78
CA PHE A 81 -10.25 2.48 4.72
C PHE A 81 -10.73 3.11 3.42
N ILE A 82 -10.14 4.23 3.04
CA ILE A 82 -10.54 4.97 1.84
C ILE A 82 -9.55 4.65 0.72
N PRO A 83 -10.01 4.20 -0.47
CA PRO A 83 -9.13 3.97 -1.60
C PRO A 83 -8.61 5.30 -2.15
N TYR A 84 -7.29 5.41 -2.30
CA TYR A 84 -6.61 6.56 -2.87
C TYR A 84 -5.82 6.17 -4.11
N VAL A 85 -5.78 7.06 -5.09
CA VAL A 85 -4.89 6.92 -6.25
C VAL A 85 -3.46 7.13 -5.78
N ALA A 86 -2.66 6.07 -5.84
CA ALA A 86 -1.28 6.07 -5.38
C ALA A 86 -0.31 6.42 -6.51
N GLU A 87 -0.53 5.88 -7.70
CA GLU A 87 0.32 6.11 -8.87
C GLU A 87 -0.48 5.98 -10.16
N VAL A 88 -0.06 6.70 -11.20
CA VAL A 88 -0.69 6.73 -12.53
C VAL A 88 0.43 6.77 -13.58
N GLY A 89 0.36 5.92 -14.60
CA GLY A 89 1.33 5.89 -15.70
C GLY A 89 1.77 4.47 -16.06
N ASP A 90 3.07 4.25 -16.26
CA ASP A 90 3.64 2.91 -16.44
C ASP A 90 4.02 2.32 -15.08
N ILE A 91 3.19 1.41 -14.58
CA ILE A 91 3.33 0.77 -13.26
C ILE A 91 3.84 -0.68 -13.46
N GLY A 92 4.43 -1.02 -14.61
CA GLY A 92 4.83 -2.40 -14.94
C GLY A 92 5.88 -3.02 -14.02
N LYS A 93 6.63 -2.19 -13.27
CA LYS A 93 7.65 -2.65 -12.31
C LYS A 93 7.09 -2.99 -10.92
N LYS A 94 5.84 -2.63 -10.64
CA LYS A 94 5.15 -2.89 -9.36
C LYS A 94 3.99 -3.86 -9.59
N LYS A 95 3.58 -4.54 -8.53
CA LYS A 95 2.52 -5.55 -8.56
C LYS A 95 1.31 -5.11 -7.77
N GLY A 96 0.13 -5.57 -8.16
CA GLY A 96 -1.08 -5.42 -7.37
C GLY A 96 -1.34 -6.68 -6.57
N TRP A 97 -1.84 -6.56 -5.33
CA TRP A 97 -2.49 -7.68 -4.67
C TRP A 97 -3.70 -8.16 -5.48
N LYS A 98 -4.40 -7.20 -6.10
CA LYS A 98 -5.39 -7.43 -7.14
C LYS A 98 -5.02 -6.65 -8.39
N GLU A 99 -4.85 -7.34 -9.51
CA GLU A 99 -4.66 -6.72 -10.82
C GLU A 99 -5.90 -6.92 -11.68
N ILE A 100 -6.35 -5.86 -12.34
CA ILE A 100 -7.55 -5.85 -13.18
C ILE A 100 -7.13 -5.37 -14.55
N ASP A 101 -7.24 -6.23 -15.56
CA ASP A 101 -7.06 -5.82 -16.96
C ASP A 101 -8.28 -5.01 -17.43
N CYS A 102 -8.01 -3.79 -17.87
CA CYS A 102 -9.00 -2.83 -18.35
C CYS A 102 -8.88 -2.59 -19.86
N THR A 103 -8.22 -3.48 -20.60
CA THR A 103 -8.18 -3.44 -22.06
C THR A 103 -9.61 -3.32 -22.63
N GLY A 104 -9.85 -2.28 -23.44
CA GLY A 104 -11.15 -1.99 -24.03
C GLY A 104 -12.16 -1.27 -23.12
N LYS A 105 -11.84 -1.10 -21.83
CA LYS A 105 -12.66 -0.35 -20.87
C LYS A 105 -12.26 1.12 -20.83
N LYS A 106 -13.20 1.97 -20.39
CA LYS A 106 -13.03 3.42 -20.35
C LYS A 106 -13.04 3.95 -18.93
N PHE A 107 -12.16 4.90 -18.67
CA PHE A 107 -12.16 5.73 -17.48
C PHE A 107 -13.33 6.72 -17.51
N VAL A 108 -14.16 6.69 -16.47
CA VAL A 108 -15.30 7.60 -16.29
C VAL A 108 -15.14 8.33 -14.97
N CYS A 109 -15.03 9.66 -15.05
CA CYS A 109 -14.95 10.57 -13.91
C CYS A 109 -15.35 11.98 -14.38
N ASP A 110 -15.77 12.84 -13.46
CA ASP A 110 -15.99 14.27 -13.74
C ASP A 110 -14.69 14.97 -14.16
N LYS A 111 -13.55 14.45 -13.68
CA LYS A 111 -12.21 14.92 -14.04
C LYS A 111 -11.71 14.14 -15.24
N LYS A 112 -11.00 14.81 -16.16
CA LYS A 112 -10.39 14.15 -17.35
C LYS A 112 -9.28 13.15 -17.01
N TYR A 113 -8.67 13.26 -15.82
CA TYR A 113 -7.51 12.46 -15.40
C TYR A 113 -7.66 11.99 -13.95
N PRO A 114 -7.17 10.79 -13.60
CA PRO A 114 -7.06 10.35 -12.21
C PRO A 114 -6.07 11.24 -11.46
N LYS A 115 -6.50 11.80 -10.33
CA LYS A 115 -5.66 12.68 -9.50
C LYS A 115 -4.88 11.85 -8.49
N ILE A 116 -3.55 11.90 -8.56
CA ILE A 116 -2.65 11.27 -7.58
C ILE A 116 -2.88 11.89 -6.20
N ASP A 117 -2.79 11.06 -5.16
CA ASP A 117 -2.97 11.43 -3.76
C ASP A 117 -4.38 11.97 -3.44
N ALA A 118 -5.38 11.51 -4.19
CA ALA A 118 -6.79 11.81 -3.94
C ALA A 118 -7.63 10.52 -3.80
N PRO A 119 -8.78 10.60 -3.11
CA PRO A 119 -9.75 9.50 -3.09
C PRO A 119 -10.13 9.06 -4.50
N VAL A 120 -10.39 7.77 -4.66
CA VAL A 120 -10.90 7.21 -5.92
C VAL A 120 -12.33 7.70 -6.15
N GLU A 121 -12.49 8.57 -7.15
CA GLU A 121 -13.78 9.14 -7.59
C GLU A 121 -14.14 8.74 -9.02
N PHE A 122 -13.51 7.68 -9.55
CA PHE A 122 -13.69 7.22 -10.93
C PHE A 122 -14.26 5.80 -10.99
N GLN A 123 -14.82 5.47 -12.15
CA GLN A 123 -15.24 4.12 -12.51
C GLN A 123 -14.54 3.69 -13.79
N ILE A 124 -14.34 2.39 -13.95
CA ILE A 124 -13.81 1.79 -15.18
C ILE A 124 -14.85 0.81 -15.71
N ILE A 125 -15.44 1.14 -16.86
CA ILE A 125 -16.53 0.39 -17.50
C ILE A 125 -16.12 -0.16 -18.86
#